data_AF-A0A5C7R437-F1
#
_entry.id   AF-A0A5C7R437-F1
#
_cell.length_a   1.000
_cell.length_b   1.000
_cell.length_c   1.000
_cell.angle_alpha   90.00
_cell.angle_beta   90.00
_cell.angle_gamma   90.00
#
_symmetry.space_group_name_H-M   'P 1'
#
loop_
_entity.id
_entity.type
_entity.pdbx_description
1 polymer ?
#
loop_
_entity_poly.entity_id
_entity_poly.type
_entity_poly.pdbx_seq_one_letter_code
_entity_poly.pdbx_strand_id
1 'polypeptide(L)'
;ILFANNYYPALQAANTRLIPHGLVKVEGNTVIAANGQRHEVDVIIWGTGFEVSHPPIGKKIHNANGQRLSDLWKNSSPEAYLGTSLEDVPNAFLMLGPNVLVYDSFIGLAEAQLDYIVDGLQQVKAKGISKFTIKPTVLRRHNEEVQKHLQTTVFNSGGCKSYYLDANGRNFAAWPWSLATLKQRLSSLKLPEYDLSYAPNVSKAPKGKTKQKAAIA
;
A
#
# COMPACT_ATOMS: atom_id res chain seq x y z
N ILE A 1 5.74 -18.06 -4.14
CA ILE A 1 6.85 -19.00 -4.40
C ILE A 1 8.04 -18.53 -3.57
N LEU A 2 8.74 -19.45 -2.90
CA LEU A 2 9.96 -19.16 -2.13
C LEU A 2 11.11 -19.94 -2.75
N PHE A 3 12.23 -19.26 -3.02
CA PHE A 3 13.43 -19.87 -3.57
C PHE A 3 14.43 -20.06 -2.45
N ALA A 4 14.85 -21.31 -2.22
CA ALA A 4 15.87 -21.63 -1.23
C ALA A 4 16.65 -22.86 -1.68
N ASN A 5 17.97 -22.72 -1.82
CA ASN A 5 18.85 -23.81 -2.23
C ASN A 5 19.20 -24.75 -1.08
N ASN A 6 19.15 -24.25 0.17
CA ASN A 6 19.64 -24.94 1.36
C ASN A 6 18.55 -25.28 2.38
N TYR A 7 17.28 -24.97 2.12
CA TYR A 7 16.19 -25.23 3.07
C TYR A 7 16.00 -26.72 3.37
N TYR A 8 15.81 -27.55 2.34
CA TYR A 8 15.63 -29.00 2.51
C TYR A 8 16.90 -29.73 2.99
N PRO A 9 18.13 -29.38 2.53
CA PRO A 9 19.36 -29.88 3.13
C PRO A 9 19.48 -29.54 4.62
N ALA A 10 19.15 -28.32 5.02
CA ALA A 10 19.19 -27.92 6.43
C ALA A 10 18.19 -28.71 7.28
N LEU A 11 16.99 -29.01 6.77
CA LEU A 11 16.01 -29.85 7.45
C LEU A 11 16.45 -31.30 7.66
N GLN A 12 17.36 -31.81 6.83
CA GLN A 12 17.88 -33.19 6.90
C GLN A 12 19.20 -33.32 7.67
N ALA A 13 19.82 -32.21 8.04
CA ALA A 13 21.10 -32.24 8.75
C ALA A 13 20.95 -32.91 10.12
N ALA A 14 21.98 -33.64 10.56
CA ALA A 14 21.97 -34.41 11.81
C ALA A 14 21.74 -33.55 13.07
N ASN A 15 22.03 -32.25 12.99
CA ASN A 15 21.82 -31.27 14.05
C ASN A 15 20.48 -30.52 13.98
N THR A 16 19.59 -30.90 13.05
CA THR A 16 18.28 -30.27 12.90
C THR A 16 17.18 -31.21 13.36
N ARG A 17 16.23 -30.67 14.13
CA ARG A 17 15.01 -31.38 14.52
C ARG A 17 13.78 -30.59 14.10
N LEU A 18 12.97 -31.17 13.22
CA LEU A 18 11.66 -30.60 12.86
C LEU A 18 10.62 -30.98 13.92
N ILE A 19 9.94 -29.97 14.47
CA ILE A 19 8.77 -30.16 15.33
C ILE A 19 7.53 -29.72 14.53
N PRO A 20 6.74 -30.65 13.96
CA PRO A 20 5.62 -30.32 13.07
C PRO A 20 4.35 -29.92 13.83
N HIS A 21 4.50 -29.11 14.89
CA HIS A 21 3.42 -28.62 15.75
C HIS A 21 3.69 -27.17 16.15
N GLY A 22 2.63 -26.37 16.26
CA GLY A 22 2.76 -24.96 16.64
C GLY A 22 3.34 -24.79 18.05
N LEU A 23 4.11 -23.73 18.26
CA LEU A 23 4.54 -23.27 19.58
C LEU A 23 3.32 -22.73 20.36
N VAL A 24 3.06 -23.22 21.55
CA VAL A 24 1.91 -22.78 22.38
C VAL A 24 2.32 -22.04 23.64
N LYS A 25 3.53 -22.27 24.16
CA LYS A 25 4.01 -21.61 25.37
C LYS A 25 5.54 -21.61 25.44
N VAL A 26 6.08 -20.60 26.09
CA VAL A 26 7.49 -20.53 26.53
C VAL A 26 7.51 -20.41 28.05
N GLU A 27 8.24 -21.29 28.73
CA GLU A 27 8.41 -21.35 30.19
C GLU A 27 9.90 -21.27 30.51
N GLY A 28 10.40 -20.08 30.87
CA GLY A 28 11.84 -19.86 31.01
C GLY A 28 12.56 -20.11 29.69
N ASN A 29 13.52 -21.05 29.67
CA ASN A 29 14.22 -21.52 28.47
C ASN A 29 13.53 -22.70 27.77
N THR A 30 12.37 -23.16 28.25
CA THR A 30 11.64 -24.30 27.68
C THR A 30 10.57 -23.82 26.69
N VAL A 31 10.63 -24.28 25.44
CA VAL A 31 9.55 -24.12 24.44
C VAL A 31 8.63 -25.33 24.43
N ILE A 32 7.32 -25.08 24.37
CA ILE A 32 6.27 -26.11 24.47
C ILE A 32 5.46 -26.13 23.19
N ALA A 33 5.46 -27.27 22.50
CA ALA A 33 4.70 -27.49 21.29
C ALA A 33 3.25 -27.91 21.59
N ALA A 34 2.34 -27.72 20.63
CA ALA A 34 0.91 -28.01 20.77
C ALA A 34 0.59 -29.49 21.09
N ASN A 35 1.51 -30.41 20.77
CA ASN A 35 1.40 -31.83 21.12
C ASN A 35 1.97 -32.17 22.52
N GLY A 36 2.38 -31.16 23.29
CA GLY A 36 2.96 -31.31 24.62
C GLY A 36 4.47 -31.54 24.68
N GLN A 37 5.17 -31.69 23.54
CA GLN A 37 6.63 -31.81 23.56
C GLN A 37 7.30 -30.55 24.13
N ARG A 38 8.36 -30.74 24.91
CA ARG A 38 9.11 -29.69 25.60
C ARG A 38 10.57 -29.75 25.14
N HIS A 39 11.15 -28.61 24.79
CA HIS A 39 12.56 -28.49 24.38
C HIS A 39 13.20 -27.29 25.06
N GLU A 40 14.39 -27.46 25.61
CA GLU A 40 15.17 -26.32 26.12
C GLU A 40 15.95 -25.67 24.97
N VAL A 41 15.99 -24.34 24.97
CA VAL A 41 16.70 -23.53 23.98
C VAL A 41 17.35 -22.32 24.64
N ASP A 42 18.53 -21.94 24.14
CA ASP A 42 19.20 -20.71 24.57
C ASP A 42 18.72 -19.48 23.80
N VAL A 43 18.25 -19.68 22.56
CA VAL A 43 17.86 -18.62 21.62
C VAL A 43 16.58 -18.99 20.89
N ILE A 44 15.67 -18.02 20.75
CA ILE A 44 14.47 -18.12 19.93
C ILE A 44 14.56 -17.11 18.78
N ILE A 45 14.40 -17.59 17.54
CA ILE A 45 14.37 -16.75 16.34
C ILE A 45 12.93 -16.72 15.80
N TRP A 46 12.33 -15.53 15.73
CA TRP A 46 10.96 -15.34 15.23
C TRP A 46 10.92 -15.18 13.71
N GLY A 47 10.61 -16.27 13.02
CA GLY A 47 10.34 -16.29 11.58
C GLY A 47 8.86 -16.12 11.22
N THR A 48 8.10 -15.28 11.95
CA THR A 48 6.63 -15.19 11.86
C THR A 48 6.09 -14.21 10.82
N GLY A 49 6.98 -13.54 10.07
CA GLY A 49 6.58 -12.56 9.04
C GLY A 49 6.13 -11.22 9.61
N PHE A 50 5.23 -10.54 8.89
CA PHE A 50 4.75 -9.19 9.21
C PHE A 50 3.23 -9.10 9.14
N GLU A 51 2.64 -8.20 9.95
CA GLU A 51 1.25 -7.78 9.79
C GLU A 51 1.17 -6.75 8.67
N VAL A 52 0.54 -7.12 7.55
CA VAL A 52 0.49 -6.30 6.33
C VAL A 52 -0.88 -5.70 6.06
N SER A 53 -1.94 -6.21 6.68
CA SER A 53 -3.32 -5.75 6.44
C SER A 53 -3.65 -4.44 7.14
N HIS A 54 -2.83 -4.04 8.12
CA HIS A 54 -3.01 -2.81 8.89
C HIS A 54 -1.72 -1.96 8.89
N PRO A 55 -1.36 -1.34 7.75
CA PRO A 55 -0.09 -0.65 7.62
C PRO A 55 -0.02 0.55 8.60
N PRO A 56 1.14 0.82 9.23
CA PRO A 56 1.29 1.87 10.24
C PRO A 56 0.85 3.27 9.77
N ILE A 57 0.97 3.56 8.47
CA ILE A 57 0.54 4.84 7.89
C ILE A 57 -0.96 5.10 8.10
N GLY A 58 -1.79 4.05 8.12
CA GLY A 58 -3.23 4.16 8.34
C GLY A 58 -3.58 4.74 9.72
N LYS A 59 -2.67 4.63 10.71
CA LYS A 59 -2.84 5.21 12.05
C LYS A 59 -2.53 6.71 12.10
N LYS A 60 -1.89 7.26 11.06
CA LYS A 60 -1.41 8.65 11.01
C LYS A 60 -2.25 9.54 10.09
N ILE A 61 -2.88 8.95 9.07
CA ILE A 61 -3.63 9.70 8.05
C ILE A 61 -5.11 9.75 8.42
N HIS A 62 -5.67 10.96 8.30
CA HIS A 62 -7.10 11.21 8.39
C HIS A 62 -7.59 11.70 7.02
N ASN A 63 -8.76 11.23 6.59
CA ASN A 63 -9.41 11.73 5.39
C ASN A 63 -10.00 13.14 5.63
N ALA A 64 -10.57 13.75 4.60
CA ALA A 64 -11.18 15.08 4.64
C ALA A 64 -12.35 15.19 5.61
N ASN A 65 -12.96 14.05 5.99
CA ASN A 65 -14.04 13.97 6.97
C ASN A 65 -13.52 13.79 8.40
N GLY A 66 -12.20 13.85 8.62
CA GLY A 66 -11.57 13.67 9.94
C GLY A 66 -11.49 12.21 10.41
N GLN A 67 -11.76 11.25 9.53
CA GLN A 67 -11.76 9.82 9.87
C GLN A 67 -10.37 9.22 9.64
N ARG A 68 -9.87 8.49 10.63
CA ARG A 68 -8.58 7.80 10.54
C ARG A 68 -8.69 6.57 9.65
N LEU A 69 -7.76 6.40 8.71
CA LEU A 69 -7.81 5.28 7.75
C LEU A 69 -7.83 3.90 8.43
N SER A 70 -7.05 3.72 9.49
CA SER A 70 -7.04 2.45 10.23
C SER A 70 -8.34 2.13 10.94
N ASP A 71 -9.23 3.11 11.16
CA ASP A 71 -10.56 2.84 11.73
C ASP A 71 -11.57 2.49 10.63
N LEU A 72 -11.45 3.12 9.45
CA LEU A 72 -12.24 2.75 8.27
C LEU A 72 -11.99 1.29 7.88
N TRP A 73 -10.71 0.91 7.74
CA TRP A 73 -10.30 -0.44 7.33
C TRP A 73 -10.46 -1.53 8.40
N LYS A 74 -11.01 -1.23 9.59
CA LYS A 74 -11.41 -2.29 10.54
C LYS A 74 -12.70 -2.96 10.11
N ASN A 75 -13.64 -2.15 9.60
CA ASN A 75 -14.98 -2.59 9.22
C ASN A 75 -15.13 -2.72 7.69
N SER A 76 -14.07 -2.39 6.95
CA SER A 76 -13.94 -2.57 5.51
C SER A 76 -12.53 -3.09 5.19
N SER A 77 -12.17 -3.14 3.91
CA SER A 77 -10.82 -3.52 3.47
C SER A 77 -10.04 -2.31 2.94
N PRO A 78 -8.70 -2.31 3.04
CA PRO A 78 -7.88 -1.30 2.37
C PRO A 78 -8.14 -1.26 0.86
N GLU A 79 -8.42 -0.06 0.36
CA GLU A 79 -8.65 0.20 -1.07
C GLU A 79 -7.97 1.49 -1.51
N ALA A 80 -7.50 1.48 -2.76
CA ALA A 80 -6.92 2.65 -3.41
C ALA A 80 -7.05 2.48 -4.92
N TYR A 81 -7.13 3.60 -5.64
CA TYR A 81 -7.07 3.60 -7.09
C TYR A 81 -5.62 3.40 -7.54
N LEU A 82 -5.34 2.32 -8.27
CA LEU A 82 -3.99 1.94 -8.72
C LEU A 82 -2.97 1.88 -7.57
N GLY A 83 -3.42 1.56 -6.35
CA GLY A 83 -2.58 1.57 -5.15
C GLY A 83 -2.04 2.94 -4.75
N THR A 84 -2.57 4.03 -5.33
CA THR A 84 -2.06 5.40 -5.15
C THR A 84 -3.06 6.35 -4.50
N SER A 85 -4.24 6.52 -5.09
CA SER A 85 -5.20 7.52 -4.62
C SER A 85 -6.25 6.91 -3.69
N LEU A 86 -6.44 7.53 -2.53
CA LEU A 86 -7.33 7.07 -1.45
C LEU A 86 -8.65 7.87 -1.46
N GLU A 87 -9.73 7.23 -1.03
CA GLU A 87 -11.03 7.90 -0.88
C GLU A 87 -10.94 9.06 0.11
N ASP A 88 -11.44 10.23 -0.30
CA ASP A 88 -11.49 11.42 0.54
C ASP A 88 -10.16 11.87 1.16
N VAL A 89 -9.00 11.45 0.62
CA VAL A 89 -7.69 11.96 1.05
C VAL A 89 -7.13 12.91 -0.02
N PRO A 90 -7.56 14.19 -0.05
CA PRO A 90 -7.15 15.14 -1.07
C PRO A 90 -5.64 15.38 -1.05
N ASN A 91 -5.07 15.63 -2.23
CA ASN A 91 -3.65 16.00 -2.40
C ASN A 91 -2.65 14.99 -1.83
N ALA A 92 -3.06 13.74 -1.64
CA ALA A 92 -2.22 12.67 -1.12
C ALA A 92 -2.12 11.52 -2.11
N PHE A 93 -0.92 10.94 -2.18
CA PHE A 93 -0.67 9.69 -2.86
C PHE A 93 -0.05 8.71 -1.87
N LEU A 94 -0.45 7.44 -1.99
CA LEU A 94 0.15 6.31 -1.31
C LEU A 94 1.10 5.59 -2.27
N MET A 95 2.28 5.21 -1.78
CA MET A 95 3.19 4.33 -2.52
C MET A 95 3.00 2.90 -2.03
N LEU A 96 3.04 1.95 -2.95
CA LEU A 96 2.88 0.52 -2.66
C LEU A 96 1.63 0.24 -1.81
N GLY A 97 0.53 0.90 -2.15
CA GLY A 97 -0.76 0.76 -1.48
C GLY A 97 -1.44 -0.59 -1.73
N PRO A 98 -2.74 -0.71 -1.40
CA PRO A 98 -3.51 -1.92 -1.64
C PRO A 98 -3.70 -2.18 -3.14
N ASN A 99 -4.05 -3.43 -3.47
CA ASN A 99 -4.44 -3.87 -4.82
C ASN A 99 -3.40 -3.66 -5.92
N VAL A 100 -2.10 -3.64 -5.60
CA VAL A 100 -1.01 -3.50 -6.58
C VAL A 100 0.08 -4.55 -6.45
N LEU A 101 -0.03 -5.50 -5.52
CA LEU A 101 0.95 -6.57 -5.37
C LEU A 101 0.92 -7.46 -6.62
N VAL A 102 2.03 -7.43 -7.35
CA VAL A 102 2.33 -8.29 -8.48
C VAL A 102 3.46 -9.25 -8.11
N TYR A 103 3.49 -10.43 -8.73
CA TYR A 103 4.59 -11.37 -8.58
C TYR A 103 5.75 -11.03 -9.55
N ASP A 104 6.24 -9.80 -9.41
CA ASP A 104 7.33 -9.19 -10.18
C ASP A 104 8.19 -8.32 -9.23
N SER A 105 9.22 -7.66 -9.77
CA SER A 105 10.03 -6.71 -8.99
C SER A 105 9.18 -5.54 -8.47
N PHE A 106 9.12 -5.39 -7.14
CA PHE A 106 8.50 -4.24 -6.47
C PHE A 106 9.15 -2.91 -6.85
N ILE A 107 10.43 -2.92 -7.23
CA ILE A 107 11.13 -1.71 -7.71
C ILE A 107 10.47 -1.22 -9.00
N GLY A 108 10.21 -2.13 -9.94
CA GLY A 108 9.58 -1.76 -11.21
C GLY A 108 8.16 -1.24 -11.06
N LEU A 109 7.42 -1.70 -10.03
CA LEU A 109 6.14 -1.12 -9.64
C LEU A 109 6.31 0.27 -9.01
N ALA A 110 7.25 0.40 -8.07
CA ALA A 110 7.50 1.66 -7.37
C ALA A 110 7.93 2.78 -8.34
N GLU A 111 8.78 2.47 -9.32
CA GLU A 111 9.16 3.41 -10.39
C GLU A 111 7.94 3.88 -11.18
N ALA A 112 7.07 2.95 -11.61
CA ALA A 112 5.87 3.29 -12.35
C ALA A 112 4.86 4.13 -11.53
N GLN A 113 4.71 3.85 -10.23
CA GLN A 113 3.89 4.68 -9.34
C GLN A 113 4.52 6.06 -9.14
N LEU A 114 5.85 6.15 -9.03
CA LEU A 114 6.55 7.42 -8.89
C LEU A 114 6.36 8.30 -10.14
N ASP A 115 6.50 7.72 -11.34
CA ASP A 115 6.27 8.43 -12.60
C ASP A 115 4.83 8.95 -12.70
N TYR A 116 3.84 8.12 -12.34
CA TYR A 116 2.43 8.50 -12.27
C TYR A 116 2.19 9.71 -11.35
N ILE A 117 2.80 9.67 -10.16
CA ILE A 117 2.67 10.72 -9.14
C ILE A 117 3.35 12.00 -9.61
N VAL A 118 4.55 11.91 -10.18
CA VAL A 118 5.30 13.08 -10.69
C VAL A 118 4.53 13.74 -11.83
N ASP A 119 4.00 12.95 -12.79
CA ASP A 119 3.13 13.47 -13.86
C ASP A 119 1.92 14.19 -13.26
N GLY A 120 1.24 13.58 -12.29
CA GLY A 120 0.14 14.20 -11.56
C GLY A 120 0.49 15.55 -10.92
N LEU A 121 1.61 15.60 -10.20
CA LEU A 121 2.09 16.82 -9.54
C LEU A 121 2.46 17.92 -10.55
N GLN A 122 3.07 17.55 -11.68
CA GLN A 122 3.36 18.49 -12.76
C GLN A 122 2.08 19.06 -13.37
N GLN A 123 1.08 18.22 -13.65
CA GLN A 123 -0.22 18.65 -14.17
C GLN A 123 -0.97 19.56 -13.19
N VAL A 124 -1.00 19.20 -11.89
CA VAL A 124 -1.59 20.00 -10.81
C VAL A 124 -0.96 21.39 -10.75
N LYS A 125 0.37 21.45 -10.80
CA LYS A 125 1.13 22.71 -10.82
C LYS A 125 0.83 23.54 -12.08
N ALA A 126 0.88 22.92 -13.26
CA ALA A 126 0.70 23.60 -14.54
C ALA A 126 -0.71 24.19 -14.70
N LYS A 127 -1.74 23.55 -14.12
CA LYS A 127 -3.15 23.97 -14.22
C LYS A 127 -3.65 24.77 -13.03
N GLY A 128 -2.80 25.05 -12.03
CA GLY A 128 -3.20 25.80 -10.83
C GLY A 128 -4.24 25.08 -9.98
N ILE A 129 -4.21 23.74 -9.95
CA ILE A 129 -5.12 22.93 -9.13
C ILE A 129 -4.64 23.02 -7.67
N SER A 130 -5.55 23.40 -6.77
CA SER A 130 -5.28 23.53 -5.32
C SER A 130 -5.71 22.31 -4.52
N LYS A 131 -6.71 21.58 -5.02
CA LYS A 131 -7.23 20.35 -4.42
C LYS A 131 -7.56 19.36 -5.53
N PHE A 132 -7.13 18.12 -5.40
CA PHE A 132 -7.61 17.01 -6.20
C PHE A 132 -7.90 15.80 -5.32
N THR A 133 -9.05 15.15 -5.56
CA THR A 133 -9.51 13.95 -4.86
C THR A 133 -10.02 12.96 -5.90
N ILE A 134 -9.71 11.67 -5.76
CA ILE A 134 -10.24 10.65 -6.67
C ILE A 134 -11.76 10.61 -6.58
N LYS A 135 -12.47 10.51 -7.72
CA LYS A 135 -13.92 10.38 -7.72
C LYS A 135 -14.35 9.06 -7.07
N PRO A 136 -15.33 9.05 -6.14
CA PRO A 136 -15.79 7.82 -5.50
C PRO A 136 -16.27 6.75 -6.49
N THR A 137 -16.89 7.15 -7.60
CA THR A 137 -17.34 6.22 -8.65
C THR A 137 -16.19 5.55 -9.39
N VAL A 138 -15.08 6.27 -9.63
CA VAL A 138 -13.90 5.72 -10.29
C VAL A 138 -13.20 4.74 -9.35
N LEU A 139 -13.01 5.13 -8.09
CA LEU A 139 -12.40 4.29 -7.07
C LEU A 139 -13.19 2.99 -6.88
N ARG A 140 -14.52 3.09 -6.70
CA ARG A 140 -15.39 1.93 -6.51
C ARG A 140 -15.33 0.98 -7.70
N ARG A 141 -15.53 1.49 -8.92
CA ARG A 141 -15.46 0.68 -10.14
C ARG A 141 -14.13 -0.03 -10.27
N HIS A 142 -13.02 0.65 -10.00
CA HIS A 142 -11.68 0.06 -10.04
C HIS A 142 -11.56 -1.11 -9.07
N ASN A 143 -11.94 -0.93 -7.80
CA ASN A 143 -11.82 -1.98 -6.80
C ASN A 143 -12.79 -3.14 -7.04
N GLU A 144 -14.01 -2.87 -7.50
CA GLU A 144 -14.96 -3.91 -7.94
C GLU A 144 -14.40 -4.76 -9.09
N GLU A 145 -13.81 -4.12 -10.11
CA GLU A 145 -13.15 -4.83 -11.21
C GLU A 145 -11.97 -5.67 -10.72
N VAL A 146 -11.13 -5.13 -9.83
CA VAL A 146 -10.02 -5.87 -9.20
C VAL A 146 -10.54 -7.11 -8.46
N GLN A 147 -11.50 -6.93 -7.55
CA GLN A 147 -12.02 -8.05 -6.75
C GLN A 147 -12.71 -9.10 -7.60
N LYS A 148 -13.48 -8.70 -8.61
CA LYS A 148 -14.12 -9.62 -9.56
C LYS A 148 -13.10 -10.54 -10.21
N HIS A 149 -11.96 -10.01 -10.64
CA HIS A 149 -10.93 -10.81 -11.30
C HIS A 149 -10.06 -11.60 -10.32
N LEU A 150 -9.87 -11.10 -9.09
CA LEU A 150 -9.16 -11.85 -8.05
C LEU A 150 -9.87 -13.15 -7.67
N GLN A 151 -11.21 -13.21 -7.73
CA GLN A 151 -11.98 -14.41 -7.39
C GLN A 151 -11.54 -15.67 -8.15
N THR A 152 -11.12 -15.54 -9.41
CA THR A 152 -10.70 -16.67 -10.24
C THR A 152 -9.21 -16.99 -10.14
N THR A 153 -8.42 -16.16 -9.42
CA THR A 153 -6.99 -16.37 -9.25
C THR A 153 -6.69 -17.33 -8.10
N VAL A 154 -5.53 -17.98 -8.16
CA VAL A 154 -5.02 -18.84 -7.07
C VAL A 154 -4.89 -18.12 -5.72
N PHE A 155 -4.84 -16.79 -5.72
CA PHE A 155 -4.78 -15.98 -4.50
C PHE A 155 -6.06 -16.05 -3.68
N ASN A 156 -7.20 -16.34 -4.31
CA ASN A 156 -8.50 -16.48 -3.64
C ASN A 156 -9.08 -17.89 -3.75
N SER A 157 -8.87 -18.59 -4.87
CA SER A 157 -9.45 -19.93 -5.11
C SER A 157 -8.65 -21.09 -4.51
N GLY A 158 -7.41 -20.86 -4.05
CA GLY A 158 -6.49 -21.91 -3.60
C GLY A 158 -6.73 -22.46 -2.18
N GLY A 159 -7.79 -22.05 -1.48
CA GLY A 159 -8.15 -22.55 -0.14
C GLY A 159 -7.15 -22.23 0.99
N CYS A 160 -6.08 -21.50 0.69
CA CYS A 160 -5.04 -21.15 1.65
C CYS A 160 -5.42 -19.89 2.44
N LYS A 161 -5.32 -19.95 3.77
CA LYS A 161 -5.26 -18.73 4.60
C LYS A 161 -3.89 -18.09 4.39
N SER A 162 -3.86 -16.97 3.69
CA SER A 162 -2.64 -16.22 3.38
C SER A 162 -2.70 -14.81 3.96
N TYR A 163 -1.54 -14.16 4.06
CA TYR A 163 -1.44 -12.78 4.52
C TYR A 163 -2.00 -11.75 3.51
N TYR A 164 -2.47 -12.18 2.34
CA TYR A 164 -3.15 -11.32 1.36
C TYR A 164 -4.62 -11.08 1.69
N LEU A 165 -5.22 -11.95 2.52
CA LEU A 165 -6.59 -11.83 2.97
C LEU A 165 -6.60 -11.06 4.30
N ASP A 166 -7.45 -10.04 4.39
CA ASP A 166 -7.68 -9.32 5.63
C ASP A 166 -8.63 -10.10 6.57
N ALA A 167 -8.95 -9.51 7.72
CA ALA A 167 -9.88 -10.10 8.69
C ALA A 167 -11.32 -10.29 8.13
N ASN A 168 -11.66 -9.62 7.03
CA ASN A 168 -12.93 -9.75 6.33
C ASN A 168 -12.89 -10.83 5.24
N GLY A 169 -11.77 -11.52 5.07
CA GLY A 169 -11.56 -12.52 4.02
C GLY A 169 -11.40 -11.93 2.61
N ARG A 170 -11.21 -10.61 2.50
CA ARG A 170 -11.04 -9.92 1.22
C ARG A 170 -9.56 -9.78 0.90
N ASN A 171 -9.22 -10.00 -0.36
CA ASN A 171 -7.86 -9.81 -0.83
C ASN A 171 -7.62 -8.31 -1.06
N PHE A 172 -6.87 -7.68 -0.16
CA PHE A 172 -6.57 -6.24 -0.21
C PHE A 172 -5.23 -5.95 -0.89
N ALA A 173 -4.45 -6.98 -1.22
CA ALA A 173 -3.06 -6.83 -1.63
C ALA A 173 -2.87 -7.01 -3.14
N ALA A 174 -3.41 -8.09 -3.71
CA ALA A 174 -3.01 -8.58 -5.01
C ALA A 174 -3.60 -7.77 -6.18
N TRP A 175 -2.82 -7.67 -7.25
CA TRP A 175 -3.27 -7.22 -8.56
C TRP A 175 -3.54 -8.44 -9.45
N PRO A 176 -4.75 -8.61 -10.02
CA PRO A 176 -5.13 -9.84 -10.72
C PRO A 176 -4.60 -9.93 -12.16
N TRP A 177 -3.95 -8.89 -12.67
CA TRP A 177 -3.41 -8.84 -14.03
C TRP A 177 -1.88 -8.74 -14.04
N SER A 178 -1.27 -8.58 -15.21
CA SER A 178 0.18 -8.44 -15.34
C SER A 178 0.72 -7.11 -14.80
N LEU A 179 2.01 -7.08 -14.44
CA LEU A 179 2.73 -5.82 -14.17
C LEU A 179 2.71 -4.89 -15.40
N ALA A 180 2.79 -5.42 -16.62
CA ALA A 180 2.70 -4.61 -17.83
C ALA A 180 1.37 -3.85 -17.92
N THR A 181 0.25 -4.50 -17.59
CA THR A 181 -1.08 -3.88 -17.50
C THR A 181 -1.10 -2.79 -16.42
N LEU A 182 -0.51 -3.05 -15.26
CA LEU A 182 -0.45 -2.05 -14.18
C LEU A 182 0.39 -0.83 -14.59
N LYS A 183 1.58 -1.04 -15.18
CA LYS A 183 2.44 0.01 -15.72
C LYS A 183 1.74 0.83 -16.79
N GLN A 184 1.00 0.19 -17.69
CA GLN A 184 0.20 0.89 -18.69
C GLN A 184 -0.85 1.80 -18.02
N ARG A 185 -1.55 1.31 -16.99
CA ARG A 185 -2.53 2.13 -16.24
C ARG A 185 -1.89 3.26 -15.45
N LEU A 186 -0.66 3.07 -14.98
CA LEU A 186 0.17 4.06 -14.27
C LEU A 186 0.94 5.01 -15.21
N SER A 187 0.83 4.87 -16.53
CA SER A 187 1.63 5.67 -17.48
C SER A 187 1.38 7.18 -17.41
N SER A 188 0.20 7.62 -16.93
CA SER A 188 -0.11 9.04 -16.70
C SER A 188 -1.32 9.20 -15.79
N LEU A 189 -1.33 10.27 -14.98
CA LEU A 189 -2.47 10.66 -14.18
C LEU A 189 -3.57 11.28 -15.06
N LYS A 190 -4.77 10.72 -14.97
CA LYS A 190 -5.94 11.17 -15.72
C LYS A 190 -6.79 12.12 -14.89
N LEU A 191 -6.56 13.43 -15.01
CA LEU A 191 -7.34 14.45 -14.30
C LEU A 191 -8.88 14.30 -14.37
N PRO A 192 -9.51 13.84 -15.47
CA PRO A 192 -10.96 13.61 -15.49
C PRO A 192 -11.47 12.58 -14.48
N GLU A 193 -10.61 11.72 -13.94
CA GLU A 193 -10.93 10.74 -12.89
C GLU A 193 -10.99 11.37 -11.48
N TYR A 194 -10.59 12.64 -11.35
CA TYR A 194 -10.51 13.36 -10.09
C TYR A 194 -11.51 14.52 -10.05
N ASP A 195 -11.98 14.83 -8.85
CA ASP A 195 -12.65 16.10 -8.54
C ASP A 195 -11.60 17.15 -8.23
N LEU A 196 -11.68 18.28 -8.93
CA LEU A 196 -10.64 19.31 -8.93
C LEU A 196 -11.18 20.62 -8.36
N SER A 197 -10.38 21.27 -7.52
CA SER A 197 -10.56 22.67 -7.15
C SER A 197 -9.32 23.46 -7.56
N TYR A 198 -9.51 24.70 -7.98
CA TYR A 198 -8.44 25.56 -8.46
C TYR A 198 -8.09 26.60 -7.41
N ALA A 199 -6.82 27.02 -7.39
CA ALA A 199 -6.42 28.15 -6.56
C ALA A 199 -7.17 29.41 -7.02
N PRO A 200 -7.63 30.27 -6.10
CA PRO A 200 -8.14 31.58 -6.49
C PRO A 200 -7.05 32.32 -7.26
N ASN A 201 -7.41 32.92 -8.40
CA ASN A 201 -6.48 33.73 -9.20
C ASN A 201 -5.94 34.87 -8.32
N VAL A 202 -4.74 34.72 -7.79
CA VAL A 202 -4.03 35.84 -7.17
C VAL A 202 -3.58 36.73 -8.31
N SER A 203 -4.40 37.74 -8.64
CA SER A 203 -4.01 38.81 -9.55
C SER A 203 -2.65 39.34 -9.10
N LYS A 204 -1.64 39.25 -9.97
CA LYS A 204 -0.29 39.77 -9.67
C LYS A 204 -0.41 41.24 -9.29
N ALA A 205 -0.13 41.58 -8.03
CA ALA A 205 -0.05 42.96 -7.60
C ALA A 205 0.95 43.73 -8.49
N PRO A 206 0.66 44.99 -8.89
CA PRO A 206 1.56 45.76 -9.73
C PRO A 206 2.90 45.96 -9.01
N LYS A 207 4.02 45.66 -9.67
CA LYS A 207 5.35 46.00 -9.16
C LYS A 207 5.46 47.52 -9.04
N GLY A 208 5.30 48.06 -7.84
CA GLY A 208 5.54 49.46 -7.53
C GLY A 208 7.00 49.81 -7.81
N LYS A 209 7.24 50.72 -8.76
CA LYS A 209 8.56 51.31 -9.01
C LYS A 209 8.85 52.32 -7.90
N THR A 210 9.69 51.98 -6.94
CA THR A 210 10.25 52.95 -5.99
C THR A 210 11.28 53.80 -6.72
N LYS A 211 10.94 55.05 -7.07
CA LYS A 211 11.94 56.06 -7.44
C LYS A 211 12.49 56.68 -6.16
N GLN A 212 13.73 56.36 -5.79
CA GLN A 212 14.50 57.18 -4.86
C GLN A 212 14.93 58.46 -5.58
N LYS A 213 14.47 59.61 -5.09
CA LYS A 213 15.17 60.89 -5.25
C LYS A 213 15.68 61.27 -3.87
N ALA A 214 16.98 61.19 -3.65
CA ALA A 214 17.63 61.89 -2.56
C ALA A 214 18.12 63.24 -3.11
N ALA A 215 17.56 64.31 -2.57
CA ALA A 215 18.03 65.68 -2.78
C ALA A 215 19.16 65.98 -1.81
N ILE A 216 20.12 66.76 -2.30
CA ILE A 216 21.27 67.30 -1.59
C ILE A 216 20.81 68.46 -0.71
N ALA A 217 21.21 68.47 0.56
CA ALA A 217 21.55 69.64 1.37
C ALA A 217 22.35 69.18 2.60
#